data_AF-A0A661UDX7-F1
#
_entry.id   AF-A0A661UDX7-F1
#
_cell.length_a   1.000
_cell.length_b   1.000
_cell.length_c   1.000
_cell.angle_alpha   90.00
_cell.angle_beta   90.00
_cell.angle_gamma   90.00
#
_symmetry.space_group_name_H-M   'P 1'
#
loop_
_entity.id
_entity.type
_entity.pdbx_description
1 polymer ?
#
loop_
_entity_poly.entity_id
_entity_poly.type
_entity_poly.pdbx_seq_one_letter_code
_entity_poly.pdbx_strand_id
1 'polypeptide(L)'
;MPKQKPHSWLKSRRKQMNAEMQAISIQNMLASINTSVAKTENRISTGYKVSKASDAPADYVISQMMNKTINGLQTAKSNVGNASNLVSVAEGGLTGIKSLLSEMRSTALKAADSTKSGAERSALTQTINEQMKEVDAMVKQTTWGGKMLLNGSGLFNFQTGPNPGDVTSIKIDQSFYARRSGLA
;
A
#
# COMPACT_ATOMS: atom_id res chain seq x y z
N MET A 1 26.81 -91.56 26.26
CA MET A 1 26.49 -90.11 26.26
C MET A 1 25.39 -89.83 25.24
N PRO A 2 24.11 -89.63 25.62
CA PRO A 2 23.07 -89.25 24.69
C PRO A 2 22.97 -87.71 24.61
N LYS A 3 23.04 -87.16 23.39
CA LYS A 3 22.90 -85.72 23.11
C LYS A 3 21.45 -85.28 23.37
N GLN A 4 21.20 -84.48 24.40
CA GLN A 4 19.88 -83.88 24.65
C GLN A 4 19.53 -82.90 23.52
N LYS A 5 18.41 -83.14 22.84
CA LYS A 5 17.89 -82.25 21.79
C LYS A 5 17.38 -80.96 22.44
N PRO A 6 17.70 -79.77 21.90
CA PRO A 6 17.34 -78.49 22.52
C PRO A 6 15.82 -78.36 22.69
N HIS A 7 15.40 -78.03 23.91
CA HIS A 7 14.01 -77.94 24.35
C HIS A 7 13.16 -77.04 23.44
N SER A 8 12.07 -77.61 22.90
CA SER A 8 11.16 -76.99 21.91
C SER A 8 10.47 -75.70 22.40
N TRP A 9 10.23 -75.56 23.71
CA TRP A 9 9.57 -74.39 24.30
C TRP A 9 10.40 -73.10 24.19
N LEU A 10 11.74 -73.20 24.24
CA LEU A 10 12.65 -72.07 24.04
C LEU A 10 12.58 -71.51 22.62
N LYS A 11 12.41 -72.40 21.62
CA LYS A 11 12.23 -72.00 20.22
C LYS A 11 10.91 -71.27 20.01
N SER A 12 9.83 -71.76 20.64
CA SER A 12 8.51 -71.10 20.61
C SER A 12 8.54 -69.73 21.29
N ARG A 13 9.19 -69.60 22.46
CA ARG A 13 9.31 -68.33 23.18
C ARG A 13 10.17 -67.31 22.43
N ARG A 14 11.27 -67.75 21.79
CA ARG A 14 12.06 -66.90 20.90
C ARG A 14 11.24 -66.42 19.71
N LYS A 15 10.39 -67.28 19.14
CA LYS A 15 9.48 -66.91 18.03
C LYS A 15 8.43 -65.88 18.48
N GLN A 16 7.85 -66.04 19.67
CA GLN A 16 6.91 -65.07 20.25
C GLN A 16 7.57 -63.72 20.51
N MET A 17 8.72 -63.71 21.17
CA MET A 17 9.49 -62.48 21.43
C MET A 17 9.90 -61.79 20.12
N ASN A 18 10.31 -62.54 19.10
CA ASN A 18 10.59 -61.99 17.78
C ASN A 18 9.35 -61.39 17.11
N ALA A 19 8.18 -62.02 17.26
CA ALA A 19 6.92 -61.50 16.75
C ALA A 19 6.48 -60.23 17.50
N GLU A 20 6.65 -60.18 18.82
CA GLU A 20 6.41 -58.98 19.64
C GLU A 20 7.34 -57.83 19.24
N MET A 21 8.64 -58.10 19.05
CA MET A 21 9.60 -57.09 18.57
C MET A 21 9.23 -56.58 17.17
N GLN A 22 8.77 -57.45 16.27
CA GLN A 22 8.28 -57.05 14.95
C GLN A 22 7.00 -56.20 15.07
N ALA A 23 6.07 -56.57 15.93
CA ALA A 23 4.84 -55.81 16.16
C ALA A 23 5.13 -54.39 16.69
N ILE A 24 6.05 -54.25 17.66
CA ILE A 24 6.47 -52.94 18.19
C ILE A 24 7.15 -52.11 17.09
N SER A 25 8.01 -52.72 16.27
CA SER A 25 8.63 -52.04 15.13
C SER A 25 7.58 -51.53 14.14
N ILE A 26 6.59 -52.36 13.80
CA ILE A 26 5.48 -51.99 12.92
C ILE A 26 4.67 -50.85 13.53
N GLN A 27 4.41 -50.87 14.84
CA GLN A 27 3.68 -49.81 15.53
C GLN A 27 4.43 -48.47 15.49
N ASN A 28 5.75 -48.47 15.69
CA ASN A 28 6.58 -47.27 15.56
C ASN A 28 6.59 -46.73 14.12
N MET A 29 6.67 -47.62 13.12
CA MET A 29 6.57 -47.25 11.71
C MET A 29 5.20 -46.65 11.38
N LEU A 30 4.11 -47.25 11.86
CA LEU A 30 2.75 -46.73 11.71
C LEU A 30 2.60 -45.34 12.36
N ALA A 31 3.14 -45.14 13.56
CA ALA A 31 3.15 -43.84 14.20
C ALA A 31 3.89 -42.79 13.35
N SER A 32 5.06 -43.14 12.80
CA SER A 32 5.81 -42.26 11.88
C SER A 32 5.04 -41.95 10.59
N ILE A 33 4.38 -42.93 9.99
CA ILE A 33 3.55 -42.74 8.79
C ILE A 33 2.39 -41.79 9.09
N ASN A 34 1.66 -42.01 10.19
CA ASN A 34 0.55 -41.16 10.59
C ASN A 34 0.98 -39.71 10.81
N THR A 35 2.15 -39.46 11.42
CA THR A 35 2.66 -38.09 11.56
C THR A 35 3.00 -37.45 10.21
N SER A 36 3.51 -38.22 9.25
CA SER A 36 3.85 -37.74 7.91
C SER A 36 2.60 -37.44 7.07
N VAL A 37 1.57 -38.28 7.19
CA VAL A 37 0.26 -38.06 6.56
C VAL A 37 -0.39 -36.81 7.15
N ALA A 38 -0.43 -36.67 8.47
CA ALA A 38 -1.00 -35.49 9.13
C ALA A 38 -0.30 -34.17 8.71
N LYS A 39 1.04 -34.20 8.52
CA LYS A 39 1.79 -33.07 7.96
C LYS A 39 1.37 -32.76 6.52
N THR A 40 1.20 -33.79 5.69
CA THR A 40 0.82 -33.63 4.28
C THR A 40 -0.60 -33.11 4.15
N GLU A 41 -1.53 -33.64 4.94
CA GLU A 41 -2.92 -33.18 5.02
C GLU A 41 -3.01 -31.72 5.44
N ASN A 42 -2.20 -31.30 6.43
CA ASN A 42 -2.10 -29.90 6.83
C ASN A 42 -1.54 -28.99 5.72
N ARG A 43 -0.53 -29.46 4.97
CA ARG A 43 0.01 -28.72 3.80
C ARG A 43 -1.03 -28.59 2.69
N ILE A 44 -1.82 -29.62 2.42
CA ILE A 44 -2.89 -29.57 1.42
C ILE A 44 -4.01 -28.62 1.89
N SER A 45 -4.42 -28.72 3.15
CA SER A 45 -5.48 -27.88 3.72
C SER A 45 -5.11 -26.39 3.78
N THR A 46 -3.85 -26.08 4.06
CA THR A 46 -3.36 -24.68 4.18
C THR A 46 -2.77 -24.13 2.89
N GLY A 47 -2.38 -24.99 1.94
CA GLY A 47 -1.62 -24.63 0.75
C GLY A 47 -0.18 -24.21 1.01
N TYR A 48 0.29 -24.16 2.26
CA TYR A 48 1.64 -23.74 2.61
C TYR A 48 2.60 -24.94 2.69
N LYS A 49 3.79 -24.81 2.07
CA LYS A 49 4.88 -25.78 2.22
C LYS A 49 5.36 -25.90 3.68
N VAL A 50 5.36 -24.79 4.42
CA VAL A 50 5.73 -24.72 5.84
C VAL A 50 4.59 -24.05 6.61
N SER A 51 3.83 -24.85 7.36
CA SER A 51 2.68 -24.37 8.15
C SER A 51 2.98 -24.24 9.65
N LYS A 52 3.98 -24.97 10.16
CA LYS A 52 4.39 -24.96 11.57
C LYS A 52 5.81 -24.43 11.74
N ALA A 53 6.00 -23.54 12.72
CA ALA A 53 7.31 -23.04 13.11
C ALA A 53 8.27 -24.14 13.59
N SER A 54 7.73 -25.25 14.11
CA SER A 54 8.52 -26.39 14.61
C SER A 54 9.21 -27.20 13.51
N ASP A 55 8.66 -27.22 12.28
CA ASP A 55 9.17 -28.07 11.20
C ASP A 55 10.30 -27.38 10.40
N ALA A 56 10.23 -26.06 10.24
CA ALA A 56 11.25 -25.25 9.58
C ALA A 56 11.19 -23.80 10.09
N PRO A 57 11.85 -23.47 11.23
CA PRO A 57 11.70 -22.17 11.88
C PRO A 57 12.18 -21.01 11.01
N ALA A 58 13.27 -21.19 10.26
CA ALA A 58 13.79 -20.15 9.36
C ALA A 58 12.81 -19.85 8.21
N ASP A 59 12.32 -20.86 7.51
CA ASP A 59 11.36 -20.71 6.40
C ASP A 59 10.03 -20.12 6.87
N TYR A 60 9.59 -20.51 8.08
CA TYR A 60 8.40 -19.95 8.71
C TYR A 60 8.57 -18.46 9.01
N VAL A 61 9.71 -18.06 9.60
CA VAL A 61 10.00 -16.64 9.88
C VAL A 61 10.04 -15.82 8.60
N ILE A 62 10.70 -16.33 7.54
CA ILE A 62 10.74 -15.65 6.23
C ILE A 62 9.32 -15.48 5.68
N SER A 63 8.48 -16.51 5.75
CA SER A 63 7.08 -16.46 5.30
C SER A 63 6.27 -15.44 6.09
N GLN A 64 6.48 -15.34 7.41
CA GLN A 64 5.84 -14.31 8.23
C GLN A 64 6.34 -12.90 7.90
N MET A 65 7.63 -12.73 7.61
CA MET A 65 8.16 -11.46 7.12
C MET A 65 7.55 -11.08 5.77
N MET A 66 7.45 -12.01 4.82
CA MET A 66 6.78 -11.79 3.53
C MET A 66 5.31 -11.41 3.72
N ASN A 67 4.57 -12.09 4.60
CA ASN A 67 3.18 -11.73 4.92
C ASN A 67 3.06 -10.32 5.51
N LYS A 68 3.98 -9.93 6.42
CA LYS A 68 4.04 -8.55 6.93
C LYS A 68 4.30 -7.56 5.80
N THR A 69 5.24 -7.84 4.91
CA THR A 69 5.53 -7.01 3.74
C THR A 69 4.33 -6.89 2.81
N ILE A 70 3.61 -7.99 2.54
CA ILE A 70 2.39 -7.99 1.72
C ILE A 70 1.32 -7.09 2.33
N ASN A 71 1.06 -7.22 3.64
CA ASN A 71 0.09 -6.37 4.34
C ASN A 71 0.51 -4.89 4.32
N GLY A 72 1.81 -4.61 4.48
CA GLY A 72 2.38 -3.28 4.33
C GLY A 72 2.15 -2.71 2.92
N LEU A 73 2.42 -3.51 1.89
CA LEU A 73 2.21 -3.14 0.48
C LEU A 73 0.74 -2.91 0.14
N GLN A 74 -0.19 -3.68 0.72
CA GLN A 74 -1.63 -3.45 0.54
C GLN A 74 -2.05 -2.08 1.08
N THR A 75 -1.55 -1.72 2.26
CA THR A 75 -1.80 -0.40 2.86
C THR A 75 -1.15 0.70 2.02
N ALA A 76 0.09 0.51 1.60
CA ALA A 76 0.81 1.42 0.71
C ALA A 76 0.06 1.65 -0.60
N LYS A 77 -0.49 0.61 -1.22
CA LYS A 77 -1.32 0.72 -2.43
C LYS A 77 -2.53 1.64 -2.21
N SER A 78 -3.23 1.49 -1.07
CA SER A 78 -4.34 2.36 -0.71
C SER A 78 -3.88 3.81 -0.53
N ASN A 79 -2.74 4.02 0.14
CA ASN A 79 -2.16 5.35 0.33
C ASN A 79 -1.75 6.02 -0.99
N VAL A 80 -1.20 5.25 -1.94
CA VAL A 80 -0.90 5.74 -3.30
C VAL A 80 -2.20 6.15 -4.02
N GLY A 81 -3.29 5.40 -3.85
CA GLY A 81 -4.60 5.81 -4.35
C GLY A 81 -5.06 7.14 -3.77
N ASN A 82 -4.89 7.35 -2.46
CA ASN A 82 -5.19 8.64 -1.81
C ASN A 82 -4.30 9.78 -2.33
N ALA A 83 -3.02 9.51 -2.57
CA ALA A 83 -2.09 10.47 -3.17
C ALA A 83 -2.53 10.85 -4.58
N SER A 84 -2.94 9.88 -5.40
CA SER A 84 -3.49 10.12 -6.73
C SER A 84 -4.74 11.00 -6.67
N ASN A 85 -5.67 10.69 -5.77
CA ASN A 85 -6.88 11.49 -5.58
C ASN A 85 -6.56 12.93 -5.16
N LEU A 86 -5.59 13.12 -4.26
CA LEU A 86 -5.12 14.45 -3.86
C LEU A 86 -4.58 15.23 -5.06
N VAL A 87 -3.74 14.60 -5.87
CA VAL A 87 -3.18 15.23 -7.08
C VAL A 87 -4.27 15.58 -8.08
N SER A 88 -5.26 14.70 -8.31
CA SER A 88 -6.38 14.98 -9.21
C SER A 88 -7.23 16.17 -8.75
N VAL A 89 -7.49 16.30 -7.43
CA VAL A 89 -8.19 17.47 -6.90
C VAL A 89 -7.36 18.75 -7.07
N ALA A 90 -6.05 18.67 -6.82
CA ALA A 90 -5.15 19.79 -7.05
C ALA A 90 -5.12 20.20 -8.54
N GLU A 91 -5.05 19.24 -9.46
CA GLU A 91 -5.03 19.46 -10.91
C GLU A 91 -6.35 20.08 -11.41
N GLY A 92 -7.49 19.62 -10.89
CA GLY A 92 -8.79 20.21 -11.21
C GLY A 92 -8.88 21.68 -10.79
N GLY A 93 -8.47 22.00 -9.56
CA GLY A 93 -8.40 23.39 -9.08
C GLY A 93 -7.46 24.26 -9.90
N LEU A 94 -6.26 23.75 -10.22
CA LEU A 94 -5.28 24.45 -11.05
C LEU A 94 -5.77 24.68 -12.48
N THR A 95 -6.49 23.73 -13.06
CA THR A 95 -7.07 23.87 -14.40
C THR A 95 -8.11 24.99 -14.44
N GLY A 96 -8.97 25.09 -13.41
CA GLY A 96 -9.91 26.19 -13.26
C GLY A 96 -9.22 27.55 -13.14
N ILE A 97 -8.19 27.63 -12.29
CA ILE A 97 -7.37 28.86 -12.14
C ILE A 97 -6.70 29.24 -13.46
N LYS A 98 -6.15 28.26 -14.20
CA LYS A 98 -5.51 28.50 -15.51
C LYS A 98 -6.48 29.10 -16.53
N SER A 99 -7.74 28.67 -16.54
CA SER A 99 -8.78 29.26 -17.39
C SER A 99 -9.04 30.71 -17.02
N LEU A 100 -9.26 30.99 -15.73
CA LEU A 100 -9.49 32.35 -15.22
C LEU A 100 -8.32 33.29 -15.52
N LEU A 101 -7.07 32.82 -15.38
CA LEU A 101 -5.89 33.61 -15.72
C LEU A 101 -5.80 33.93 -17.22
N SER A 102 -6.22 33.00 -18.07
CA SER A 102 -6.25 33.21 -19.53
C SER A 102 -7.31 34.25 -19.91
N GLU A 103 -8.49 34.20 -19.27
CA GLU A 103 -9.54 35.20 -19.42
C GLU A 103 -9.10 36.57 -18.90
N MET A 104 -8.48 36.62 -17.71
CA MET A 104 -7.96 37.86 -17.12
C MET A 104 -6.91 38.52 -18.01
N ARG A 105 -6.03 37.72 -18.65
CA ARG A 105 -5.09 38.21 -19.66
C ARG A 105 -5.83 38.79 -20.88
N SER A 106 -6.89 38.14 -21.35
CA SER A 106 -7.71 38.68 -22.46
C SER A 106 -8.36 40.01 -22.07
N THR A 107 -8.92 40.12 -20.87
CA THR A 107 -9.51 41.36 -20.34
C THR A 107 -8.46 42.46 -20.20
N ALA A 108 -7.26 42.13 -19.72
CA ALA A 108 -6.15 43.08 -19.62
C ALA A 108 -5.70 43.61 -21.00
N LEU A 109 -5.61 42.74 -22.01
CA LEU A 109 -5.31 43.15 -23.38
C LEU A 109 -6.40 44.07 -23.96
N LYS A 110 -7.68 43.79 -23.66
CA LYS A 110 -8.80 44.66 -24.05
C LYS A 110 -8.72 46.03 -23.37
N ALA A 111 -8.29 46.09 -22.11
CA ALA A 111 -8.14 47.34 -21.37
C ALA A 111 -6.95 48.18 -21.88
N ALA A 112 -5.91 47.52 -22.39
CA ALA A 112 -4.73 48.15 -22.98
C ALA A 112 -4.97 48.75 -24.38
N ASP A 113 -6.09 48.43 -25.03
CA ASP A 113 -6.44 48.99 -26.33
C ASP A 113 -6.64 50.53 -26.24
N SER A 114 -5.95 51.26 -27.10
CA SER A 114 -5.95 52.72 -27.13
C SER A 114 -7.31 53.31 -27.53
N THR A 115 -8.16 52.52 -28.21
CA THR A 115 -9.48 52.92 -28.69
C THR A 115 -10.57 53.00 -27.61
N LYS A 116 -10.28 52.48 -26.40
CA LYS A 116 -11.23 52.46 -25.28
C LYS A 116 -11.28 53.80 -24.54
N SER A 117 -12.50 54.23 -24.23
CA SER A 117 -12.75 55.40 -23.39
C SER A 117 -12.28 55.17 -21.94
N GLY A 118 -12.06 56.25 -21.19
CA GLY A 118 -11.67 56.16 -19.77
C GLY A 118 -12.70 55.40 -18.91
N ALA A 119 -13.99 55.55 -19.21
CA ALA A 119 -15.07 54.81 -18.54
C ALA A 119 -15.03 53.31 -18.86
N GLU A 120 -14.80 52.92 -20.12
CA GLU A 120 -14.66 51.52 -20.51
C GLU A 120 -13.42 50.87 -19.88
N ARG A 121 -12.29 51.59 -19.81
CA ARG A 121 -11.09 51.09 -19.10
C ARG A 121 -11.39 50.86 -17.63
N SER A 122 -12.08 51.78 -16.96
CA SER A 122 -12.47 51.61 -15.55
C SER A 122 -13.36 50.39 -15.34
N ALA A 123 -14.33 50.14 -16.23
CA ALA A 123 -15.19 48.96 -16.16
C ALA A 123 -14.40 47.66 -16.35
N LEU A 124 -13.47 47.62 -17.31
CA LEU A 124 -12.60 46.45 -17.55
C LEU A 124 -11.65 46.19 -16.37
N THR A 125 -11.10 47.24 -15.73
CA THR A 125 -10.32 47.09 -14.50
C THR A 125 -11.15 46.52 -13.36
N GLN A 126 -12.43 46.90 -13.25
CA GLN A 126 -13.33 46.32 -12.26
C GLN A 126 -13.59 44.82 -12.53
N THR A 127 -13.77 44.43 -13.79
CA THR A 127 -13.86 43.00 -14.17
C THR A 127 -12.59 42.24 -13.81
N ILE A 128 -11.40 42.80 -14.05
CA ILE A 128 -10.13 42.18 -13.64
C ILE A 128 -10.09 41.98 -12.11
N ASN A 129 -10.55 42.95 -11.33
CA ASN A 129 -10.64 42.83 -9.87
C ASN A 129 -11.60 41.71 -9.43
N GLU A 130 -12.71 41.50 -10.14
CA GLU A 130 -13.64 40.39 -9.89
C GLU A 130 -13.02 39.04 -10.24
N GLN A 131 -12.34 38.94 -11.38
CA GLN A 131 -11.61 37.74 -11.79
C GLN A 131 -10.51 37.38 -10.78
N MET A 132 -9.81 38.37 -10.21
CA MET A 132 -8.84 38.14 -9.14
C MET A 132 -9.47 37.57 -7.87
N LYS A 133 -10.67 38.05 -7.47
CA LYS A 133 -11.40 37.50 -6.33
C LYS A 133 -11.83 36.05 -6.57
N GLU A 134 -12.22 35.73 -7.80
CA GLU A 134 -12.62 34.38 -8.18
C GLU A 134 -11.42 33.41 -8.11
N VAL A 135 -10.24 33.83 -8.57
CA VAL A 135 -9.00 33.05 -8.41
C VAL A 135 -8.72 32.78 -6.93
N ASP A 136 -8.81 33.79 -6.07
CA ASP A 136 -8.62 33.63 -4.62
C ASP A 136 -9.69 32.70 -3.99
N ALA A 137 -10.91 32.68 -4.52
CA ALA A 137 -11.97 31.78 -4.09
C ALA A 137 -11.69 30.32 -4.50
N MET A 138 -11.27 30.08 -5.74
CA MET A 138 -10.90 28.75 -6.23
C MET A 138 -9.72 28.14 -5.44
N VAL A 139 -8.73 28.95 -5.08
CA VAL A 139 -7.62 28.55 -4.20
C VAL A 139 -8.12 28.10 -2.82
N LYS A 140 -9.13 28.80 -2.27
CA LYS A 140 -9.75 28.46 -0.98
C LYS A 140 -10.66 27.22 -1.05
N GLN A 141 -11.35 27.01 -2.16
CA GLN A 141 -12.24 25.88 -2.35
C GLN A 141 -11.49 24.57 -2.66
N THR A 142 -10.30 24.66 -3.27
CA THR A 142 -9.47 23.48 -3.59
C THR A 142 -8.84 22.90 -2.32
N THR A 143 -9.59 22.02 -1.66
CA THR A 143 -9.23 21.41 -0.38
C THR A 143 -9.30 19.88 -0.44
N TRP A 144 -8.47 19.23 0.37
CA TRP A 144 -8.50 17.79 0.57
C TRP A 144 -8.34 17.49 2.05
N GLY A 145 -9.29 16.73 2.63
CA GLY A 145 -9.28 16.42 4.06
C GLY A 145 -9.26 17.66 4.96
N GLY A 146 -9.87 18.77 4.53
CA GLY A 146 -9.89 20.04 5.26
C GLY A 146 -8.63 20.90 5.12
N LYS A 147 -7.61 20.46 4.37
CA LYS A 147 -6.39 21.24 4.09
C LYS A 147 -6.46 21.84 2.69
N MET A 148 -6.11 23.12 2.57
CA MET A 148 -5.97 23.79 1.27
C MET A 148 -4.76 23.23 0.53
N LEU A 149 -4.92 22.96 -0.77
CA LEU A 149 -3.86 22.39 -1.59
C LEU A 149 -2.98 23.45 -2.26
N LEU A 150 -3.56 24.60 -2.62
CA LEU A 150 -2.95 25.59 -3.53
C LEU A 150 -2.39 26.84 -2.84
N ASN A 151 -2.20 26.79 -1.51
CA ASN A 151 -1.70 27.92 -0.72
C ASN A 151 -0.15 27.98 -0.65
N GLY A 152 0.56 27.05 -1.30
CA GLY A 152 2.03 26.97 -1.32
C GLY A 152 2.67 26.35 -0.07
N SER A 153 1.88 25.82 0.87
CA SER A 153 2.37 25.19 2.11
C SER A 153 2.11 23.68 2.19
N GLY A 154 1.57 23.09 1.12
CA GLY A 154 1.15 21.70 1.08
C GLY A 154 2.31 20.73 0.86
N LEU A 155 2.98 20.31 1.93
CA LEU A 155 3.78 19.10 1.94
C LEU A 155 2.90 17.93 2.40
N PHE A 156 2.67 16.97 1.51
CA PHE A 156 1.89 15.77 1.79
C PHE A 156 2.78 14.54 1.70
N ASN A 157 2.98 13.86 2.83
CA ASN A 157 3.78 12.66 2.91
C ASN A 157 2.86 11.44 2.87
N PHE A 158 3.05 10.58 1.89
CA PHE A 158 2.31 9.33 1.76
C PHE A 158 3.26 8.16 2.01
N GLN A 159 2.87 7.23 2.88
CA GLN A 159 3.58 5.98 3.10
C GLN A 159 3.31 5.05 1.91
N THR A 160 4.31 4.87 1.03
CA THR A 160 4.20 4.15 -0.25
C THR A 160 4.98 2.83 -0.28
N GLY A 161 5.72 2.51 0.78
CA GLY A 161 6.34 1.20 0.97
C GLY A 161 5.93 0.48 2.26
N PRO A 162 6.37 -0.77 2.42
CA PRO A 162 6.02 -1.60 3.56
C PRO A 162 6.83 -1.28 4.83
N ASN A 163 7.97 -0.58 4.73
CA ASN A 163 8.81 -0.25 5.87
C ASN A 163 8.59 1.18 6.37
N PRO A 164 8.72 1.45 7.67
CA PRO A 164 8.71 2.82 8.20
C PRO A 164 9.77 3.67 7.49
N GLY A 165 9.34 4.80 6.91
CA GLY A 165 10.23 5.72 6.20
C GLY A 165 10.21 5.59 4.68
N ASP A 166 9.56 4.56 4.13
CA ASP A 166 9.27 4.46 2.69
C ASP A 166 8.14 5.45 2.31
N VAL A 167 8.45 6.74 2.36
CA VAL A 167 7.50 7.82 2.12
C VAL A 167 7.78 8.52 0.79
N THR A 168 6.71 8.76 0.03
CA THR A 168 6.74 9.67 -1.11
C THR A 168 6.16 11.01 -0.67
N SER A 169 6.97 12.05 -0.83
CA SER A 169 6.57 13.43 -0.51
C SER A 169 6.07 14.12 -1.76
N ILE A 170 4.85 14.63 -1.73
CA ILE A 170 4.28 15.49 -2.78
C ILE A 170 4.29 16.92 -2.25
N LYS A 171 4.98 17.81 -2.99
CA LYS A 171 5.03 19.24 -2.69
C LYS A 171 4.20 19.99 -3.73
N ILE A 172 3.25 20.79 -3.25
CA ILE A 172 2.52 21.76 -4.07
C ILE A 172 3.08 23.15 -3.72
N ASP A 173 4.09 23.57 -4.47
CA ASP A 173 4.98 24.69 -4.14
C ASP A 173 4.42 26.07 -4.58
N GLN A 174 3.62 26.11 -5.65
CA GLN A 174 3.15 27.39 -6.19
C GLN A 174 1.94 27.93 -5.41
N SER A 175 2.18 28.96 -4.59
CA SER A 175 1.14 29.82 -4.04
C SER A 175 0.57 30.71 -5.16
N PHE A 176 -0.59 30.37 -5.71
CA PHE A 176 -1.29 31.20 -6.69
C PHE A 176 -2.16 32.24 -5.98
N TYR A 177 -1.54 33.31 -5.46
CA TYR A 177 -2.29 34.50 -5.07
C TYR A 177 -2.27 35.51 -6.22
N ALA A 178 -3.45 35.95 -6.68
CA ALA A 178 -3.56 36.87 -7.81
C ALA A 178 -2.79 38.19 -7.57
N ARG A 179 -2.67 38.63 -6.30
CA ARG A 179 -1.93 39.85 -5.92
C ARG A 179 -0.41 39.77 -6.12
N ARG A 180 0.16 38.57 -6.26
CA ARG A 180 1.61 38.34 -6.42
C ARG A 180 2.00 37.93 -7.85
N SER A 181 1.04 37.76 -8.76
CA SER A 181 1.29 37.33 -10.14
C SER A 181 1.84 38.44 -11.07
N GLY A 182 2.11 39.64 -10.53
CA GLY A 182 2.80 40.70 -11.27
C GLY A 182 1.98 41.34 -12.39
N LEU A 183 0.65 41.29 -12.30
CA LEU A 183 -0.28 41.98 -13.22
C LEU A 183 -0.73 43.37 -12.69
N ALA A 184 0.01 43.93 -11.75
CA ALA A 184 -0.15 45.30 -11.26
C ALA A 184 1.08 46.14 -11.64
#